data_AF-A0A969TBE6-F1
#
_entry.id   AF-A0A969TBE6-F1
#
_cell.length_a   1.000
_cell.length_b   1.000
_cell.length_c   1.000
_cell.angle_alpha   90.00
_cell.angle_beta   90.00
_cell.angle_gamma   90.00
#
_symmetry.space_group_name_H-M   'P 1'
#
loop_
_entity.id
_entity.type
_entity.pdbx_description
1 polymer ?
#
loop_
_entity_poly.entity_id
_entity_poly.type
_entity_poly.pdbx_seq_one_letter_code
_entity_poly.pdbx_strand_id
1 'polypeptide(L)'
;MIAQKRKAKLEQLFGLDLRSLALLRIGLAVLLLVDLFKRAQDIQAHYSDRGILPREVLIEHNLNLWRWSLHLFSGQALFQGLLFILAGAIALALLIGYRTRFVTILSWALLFSLQMRNPLIINAGDVELRLVLFWSIFLPLGACYSIDNAFNSSPRILPTRILSAATVALTLQVCFVYWFTCALKSDPIWHTEGSAVYYALNLDYLVTPIGKFLLNFPSLLVFLTFTTIWFELLGPFLLFIPFRTDLFRFLAVILFILLHIGFGSGLSIGLFPSHQSL
;
A
#
# COMPACT_ATOMS: atom_id res chain seq x y z
N MET A 1 -7.94 11.84 36.95
CA MET A 1 -9.12 12.10 36.09
C MET A 1 -8.79 12.71 34.71
N ILE A 2 -8.03 13.82 34.61
CA ILE A 2 -7.71 14.47 33.31
C ILE A 2 -6.87 13.56 32.39
N ALA A 3 -5.83 12.92 32.92
CA ALA A 3 -4.96 12.02 32.14
C ALA A 3 -5.73 10.81 31.57
N GLN A 4 -6.66 10.23 32.34
CA GLN A 4 -7.52 9.14 31.88
C GLN A 4 -8.49 9.60 30.78
N LYS A 5 -9.12 10.77 30.93
CA LYS A 5 -9.97 11.35 29.87
C LYS A 5 -9.19 11.64 28.58
N ARG A 6 -7.93 12.12 28.69
CA ARG A 6 -7.04 12.31 27.53
C ARG A 6 -6.70 10.99 26.85
N LYS A 7 -6.32 9.96 27.63
CA LYS A 7 -6.02 8.62 27.11
C LYS A 7 -7.22 8.02 26.37
N ALA A 8 -8.42 8.12 26.95
CA ALA A 8 -9.64 7.63 26.31
C ALA A 8 -9.92 8.33 24.97
N LYS A 9 -9.74 9.65 24.89
CA LYS A 9 -9.87 10.40 23.62
C LYS A 9 -8.81 9.99 22.59
N LEU A 10 -7.56 9.81 23.01
CA LEU A 10 -6.49 9.36 22.11
C LEU A 10 -6.74 7.94 21.60
N GLU A 11 -7.23 7.06 22.45
CA GLU A 11 -7.61 5.70 22.06
C GLU A 11 -8.82 5.69 21.11
N GLN A 12 -9.77 6.60 21.31
CA GLN A 12 -10.87 6.79 20.38
C GLN A 12 -10.37 7.25 18.99
N LEU A 13 -9.40 8.17 18.94
CA LEU A 13 -8.90 8.78 17.70
C LEU A 13 -7.82 7.99 16.98
N PHE A 14 -6.97 7.25 17.70
CA PHE A 14 -5.81 6.53 17.15
C PHE A 14 -5.76 5.05 17.53
N GLY A 15 -6.71 4.59 18.35
CA GLY A 15 -6.86 3.16 18.63
C GLY A 15 -7.46 2.43 17.44
N LEU A 16 -6.85 1.29 17.09
CA LEU A 16 -7.28 0.42 16.01
C LEU A 16 -7.86 -0.88 16.57
N ASP A 17 -8.92 -1.36 15.94
CA ASP A 17 -9.58 -2.62 16.30
C ASP A 17 -8.70 -3.82 15.90
N LEU A 18 -8.55 -4.81 16.78
CA LEU A 18 -7.72 -5.98 16.52
C LEU A 18 -8.21 -6.82 15.32
N ARG A 19 -9.52 -6.83 15.05
CA ARG A 19 -10.10 -7.51 13.88
C ARG A 19 -9.73 -6.78 12.59
N SER A 20 -9.73 -5.44 12.61
CA SER A 20 -9.25 -4.64 11.48
C SER A 20 -7.76 -4.86 11.22
N LEU A 21 -6.95 -5.04 12.26
CA LEU A 21 -5.53 -5.41 12.12
C LEU A 21 -5.35 -6.83 11.54
N ALA A 22 -6.21 -7.78 11.89
CA ALA A 22 -6.19 -9.10 11.28
C ALA A 22 -6.55 -9.04 9.78
N LEU A 23 -7.52 -8.20 9.40
CA LEU A 23 -7.84 -7.93 7.99
C LEU A 23 -6.69 -7.23 7.26
N LEU A 24 -6.01 -6.27 7.89
CA LEU A 24 -4.81 -5.64 7.35
C LEU A 24 -3.72 -6.69 7.05
N ARG A 25 -3.45 -7.60 7.99
CA ARG A 25 -2.50 -8.70 7.80
C ARG A 25 -2.87 -9.58 6.59
N ILE A 26 -4.14 -9.98 6.48
CA ILE A 26 -4.62 -10.79 5.35
C ILE A 26 -4.45 -10.00 4.03
N GLY A 27 -4.86 -8.73 4.00
CA GLY A 27 -4.72 -7.87 2.84
C GLY A 27 -3.27 -7.68 2.41
N LEU A 28 -2.36 -7.43 3.35
CA LEU A 28 -0.92 -7.32 3.06
C LEU A 28 -0.34 -8.62 2.51
N ALA A 29 -0.70 -9.76 3.09
CA ALA A 29 -0.23 -11.05 2.60
C ALA A 29 -0.75 -11.36 1.19
N VAL A 30 -2.02 -11.06 0.91
CA VAL A 30 -2.59 -11.19 -0.44
C VAL A 30 -1.88 -10.25 -1.42
N LEU A 31 -1.69 -8.98 -1.07
CA LEU A 31 -0.97 -8.02 -1.92
C LEU A 31 0.45 -8.49 -2.23
N LEU A 32 1.18 -9.00 -1.23
CA LEU A 32 2.52 -9.59 -1.43
C LEU A 32 2.48 -10.78 -2.40
N LEU A 33 1.56 -11.71 -2.21
CA LEU A 33 1.44 -12.89 -3.08
C LEU A 33 1.13 -12.51 -4.51
N VAL A 34 0.24 -11.54 -4.70
CA VAL A 34 -0.15 -11.10 -6.03
C VAL A 34 0.96 -10.28 -6.69
N ASP A 35 1.66 -9.41 -5.96
CA ASP A 35 2.86 -8.71 -6.43
C ASP A 35 3.94 -9.70 -6.89
N LEU A 36 4.25 -10.70 -6.04
CA LEU A 36 5.22 -11.75 -6.35
C LEU A 36 4.80 -12.56 -7.58
N PHE A 37 3.54 -12.99 -7.67
CA PHE A 37 3.04 -13.78 -8.80
C PHE A 37 3.24 -13.05 -10.14
N LYS A 38 2.97 -11.75 -10.16
CA LYS A 38 3.12 -10.93 -11.37
C LYS A 38 4.56 -10.71 -11.74
N ARG A 39 5.38 -10.29 -10.77
CA ARG A 39 6.81 -10.09 -10.98
C ARG A 39 7.52 -11.41 -11.34
N ALA A 40 6.96 -12.56 -10.94
CA ALA A 40 7.47 -13.87 -11.27
C ALA A 40 7.34 -14.24 -12.76
N GLN A 41 6.42 -13.59 -13.51
CA GLN A 41 6.23 -13.85 -14.94
C GLN A 41 7.46 -13.41 -15.77
N ASP A 42 8.20 -12.41 -15.27
CA ASP A 42 9.30 -11.76 -16.00
C ASP A 42 10.62 -11.76 -15.19
N ILE A 43 10.88 -12.83 -14.42
CA ILE A 43 12.07 -12.93 -13.55
C ILE A 43 13.37 -12.69 -14.33
N GLN A 44 13.51 -13.36 -15.47
CA GLN A 44 14.73 -13.24 -16.28
C GLN A 44 14.90 -11.82 -16.82
N ALA A 45 13.83 -11.21 -17.30
CA ALA A 45 13.88 -9.87 -17.88
C ALA A 45 14.19 -8.78 -16.84
N HIS A 46 13.65 -8.90 -15.62
CA HIS A 46 13.71 -7.80 -14.65
C HIS A 46 14.65 -8.00 -13.46
N TYR A 47 15.00 -9.25 -13.12
CA TYR A 47 15.77 -9.53 -11.90
C TYR A 47 17.08 -10.29 -12.16
N SER A 48 17.32 -10.77 -13.38
CA SER A 48 18.56 -11.50 -13.75
C SER A 48 19.61 -10.62 -14.46
N ASP A 49 20.85 -11.11 -14.53
CA ASP A 49 21.95 -10.44 -15.26
C ASP A 49 21.80 -10.54 -16.79
N ARG A 50 20.92 -11.42 -17.29
CA ARG A 50 20.58 -11.52 -18.72
C ARG A 50 19.40 -10.62 -19.11
N GLY A 51 18.89 -9.84 -18.14
CA GLY A 51 17.73 -8.99 -18.30
C GLY A 51 18.10 -7.55 -18.67
N ILE A 52 17.10 -6.68 -18.54
CA ILE A 52 17.17 -5.25 -18.90
C ILE A 52 18.10 -4.47 -17.96
N LEU A 53 18.19 -4.89 -16.70
CA LEU A 53 19.04 -4.24 -15.69
C LEU A 53 19.99 -5.24 -15.00
N PRO A 54 21.12 -5.56 -15.65
CA PRO A 54 22.17 -6.38 -15.04
C PRO A 54 22.68 -5.77 -13.72
N ARG A 55 23.12 -6.62 -12.79
CA ARG A 55 23.63 -6.14 -11.48
C ARG A 55 24.84 -5.23 -11.61
N GLU A 56 25.73 -5.52 -12.56
CA GLU A 56 26.95 -4.75 -12.80
C GLU A 56 26.63 -3.27 -13.05
N VAL A 57 25.75 -2.99 -14.02
CA VAL A 57 25.27 -1.63 -14.34
C VAL A 57 24.70 -0.94 -13.09
N LEU A 58 23.91 -1.68 -12.31
CA LEU A 58 23.27 -1.15 -11.10
C LEU A 58 24.27 -0.75 -10.01
N ILE A 59 25.31 -1.56 -9.82
CA ILE A 59 26.35 -1.36 -8.82
C ILE A 59 27.28 -0.23 -9.25
N GLU A 60 27.68 -0.20 -10.52
CA GLU A 60 28.61 0.77 -11.08
C GLU A 60 28.04 2.19 -11.05
N HIS A 61 26.75 2.35 -11.33
CA HIS A 61 26.07 3.65 -11.29
C HIS A 61 25.63 4.06 -9.88
N ASN A 62 25.96 3.25 -8.85
CA ASN A 62 25.74 3.46 -7.42
C ASN A 62 24.47 4.28 -7.09
N LEU A 63 23.33 3.85 -7.66
CA LEU A 63 22.09 4.63 -7.65
C LEU A 63 21.52 4.88 -6.24
N ASN A 64 22.10 4.32 -5.16
CA ASN A 64 21.86 4.72 -3.77
C ASN A 64 22.87 4.09 -2.79
N LEU A 65 23.50 4.89 -1.91
CA LEU A 65 24.46 4.42 -0.89
C LEU A 65 23.83 3.53 0.19
N TRP A 66 22.53 3.64 0.42
CA TRP A 66 21.80 2.86 1.45
C TRP A 66 21.10 1.62 0.87
N ARG A 67 21.50 1.18 -0.33
CA ARG A 67 20.86 0.07 -1.03
C ARG A 67 21.34 -1.27 -0.51
N TRP A 68 20.47 -1.97 0.21
CA TRP A 68 20.65 -3.36 0.57
C TRP A 68 19.67 -4.27 -0.19
N SER A 69 20.15 -5.40 -0.72
CA SER A 69 19.32 -6.37 -1.43
C SER A 69 19.98 -7.77 -1.47
N LEU A 70 19.32 -8.76 -0.88
CA LEU A 70 19.61 -10.19 -1.06
C LEU A 70 19.55 -10.61 -2.55
N HIS A 71 18.64 -10.00 -3.31
CA HIS A 71 18.50 -10.25 -4.74
C HIS A 71 19.72 -9.78 -5.55
N LEU A 72 20.66 -9.02 -4.97
CA LEU A 72 21.92 -8.64 -5.63
C LEU A 72 23.07 -9.66 -5.43
N PHE A 73 22.92 -10.66 -4.57
CA PHE A 73 23.98 -11.65 -4.34
C PHE A 73 24.30 -12.50 -5.58
N SER A 74 23.29 -12.80 -6.41
CA SER A 74 23.48 -13.51 -7.67
C SER A 74 22.45 -13.06 -8.70
N GLY A 75 22.87 -12.87 -9.95
CA GLY A 75 21.97 -12.48 -11.04
C GLY A 75 21.49 -13.67 -11.87
N GLN A 76 21.68 -14.90 -11.40
CA GLN A 76 21.13 -16.09 -12.04
C GLN A 76 19.61 -16.14 -11.84
N ALA A 77 18.85 -16.41 -12.91
CA ALA A 77 17.39 -16.49 -12.86
C ALA A 77 16.89 -17.54 -11.85
N LEU A 78 17.60 -18.67 -11.71
CA LEU A 78 17.28 -19.70 -10.72
C LEU A 78 17.38 -19.16 -9.28
N PHE A 79 18.45 -18.43 -8.95
CA PHE A 79 18.62 -17.82 -7.63
C PHE A 79 17.49 -16.83 -7.32
N GLN A 80 17.11 -16.02 -8.30
CA GLN A 80 15.97 -15.11 -8.17
C GLN A 80 14.66 -15.89 -7.95
N GLY A 81 14.41 -16.94 -8.73
CA GLY A 81 13.23 -17.80 -8.57
C GLY A 81 13.12 -18.43 -7.17
N LEU A 82 14.24 -18.90 -6.60
CA LEU A 82 14.27 -19.44 -5.24
C LEU A 82 13.91 -18.38 -4.18
N LEU A 83 14.39 -17.14 -4.34
CA LEU A 83 14.01 -16.04 -3.43
C LEU A 83 12.52 -15.68 -3.56
N PHE A 84 11.96 -15.73 -4.76
CA PHE A 84 10.52 -15.52 -4.99
C PHE A 84 9.68 -16.60 -4.31
N ILE A 85 10.07 -17.88 -4.43
CA ILE A 85 9.39 -19.00 -3.76
C ILE A 85 9.47 -18.84 -2.24
N LEU A 86 10.64 -18.48 -1.72
CA LEU A 86 10.83 -18.22 -0.29
C LEU A 86 9.93 -17.07 0.20
N ALA A 87 9.91 -15.95 -0.54
CA ALA A 87 9.05 -14.81 -0.23
C ALA A 87 7.56 -15.19 -0.27
N GLY A 88 7.14 -16.00 -1.25
CA GLY A 88 5.78 -16.51 -1.35
C GLY A 88 5.40 -17.40 -0.17
N ALA A 89 6.29 -18.32 0.25
CA ALA A 89 6.06 -19.16 1.41
C ALA A 89 5.93 -18.35 2.71
N ILE A 90 6.77 -17.31 2.88
CA ILE A 90 6.69 -16.40 4.04
C ILE A 90 5.42 -15.55 3.99
N ALA A 91 4.99 -15.09 2.81
CA ALA A 91 3.72 -14.38 2.65
C ALA A 91 2.51 -15.29 2.95
N LEU A 92 2.55 -16.57 2.60
CA LEU A 92 1.53 -17.55 3.00
C LEU A 92 1.50 -17.76 4.52
N ALA A 93 2.67 -17.82 5.17
CA ALA A 93 2.75 -17.88 6.63
C ALA A 93 2.19 -16.62 7.30
N LEU A 94 2.41 -15.44 6.70
CA LEU A 94 1.79 -14.17 7.13
C LEU A 94 0.26 -14.20 6.95
N LEU A 95 -0.23 -14.74 5.82
CA LEU A 95 -1.66 -14.85 5.51
C LEU A 95 -2.43 -15.61 6.60
N ILE A 96 -1.90 -16.77 7.01
CA ILE A 96 -2.49 -17.60 8.07
C ILE A 96 -2.11 -17.09 9.48
N GLY A 97 -1.09 -16.23 9.60
CA GLY A 97 -0.60 -15.66 10.86
C GLY A 97 0.07 -16.69 11.74
N TYR A 98 1.03 -17.39 11.15
CA TYR A 98 1.95 -18.26 11.85
C TYR A 98 3.26 -17.50 12.13
N ARG A 99 3.64 -17.38 13.40
CA ARG A 99 4.78 -16.57 13.87
C ARG A 99 4.73 -15.14 13.30
N THR A 100 3.55 -14.52 13.37
CA THR A 100 3.14 -13.34 12.60
C THR A 100 4.17 -12.21 12.64
N ARG A 101 4.70 -11.87 13.82
CA ARG A 101 5.70 -10.78 13.92
C ARG A 101 6.99 -11.09 13.18
N PHE A 102 7.49 -12.31 13.31
CA PHE A 102 8.71 -12.75 12.64
C PHE A 102 8.53 -12.81 11.12
N VAL A 103 7.43 -13.41 10.64
CA VAL A 103 7.15 -13.47 9.20
C VAL A 103 6.85 -12.09 8.61
N THR A 104 6.29 -11.15 9.37
CA THR A 104 6.13 -9.74 8.93
C THR A 104 7.48 -9.08 8.70
N ILE A 105 8.46 -9.27 9.60
CA ILE A 105 9.83 -8.76 9.44
C ILE A 105 10.48 -9.35 8.19
N LEU A 106 10.36 -10.68 8.02
CA LEU A 106 10.93 -11.36 6.85
C LEU A 106 10.26 -10.91 5.54
N SER A 107 8.93 -10.80 5.50
CA SER A 107 8.20 -10.28 4.35
C SER A 107 8.66 -8.86 4.00
N TRP A 108 8.84 -8.00 5.00
CA TRP A 108 9.34 -6.64 4.79
C TRP A 108 10.77 -6.63 4.22
N ALA A 109 11.68 -7.43 4.79
CA ALA A 109 13.06 -7.50 4.34
C ALA A 109 13.16 -8.05 2.91
N LEU A 110 12.39 -9.08 2.57
CA LEU A 110 12.36 -9.66 1.22
C LEU A 110 11.72 -8.72 0.20
N LEU A 111 10.61 -8.05 0.56
CA LEU A 111 10.01 -7.02 -0.30
C LEU A 111 10.98 -5.86 -0.54
N PHE A 112 11.62 -5.34 0.51
CA PHE A 112 12.62 -4.30 0.42
C PHE A 112 13.75 -4.73 -0.53
N SER A 113 14.27 -5.94 -0.30
CA SER A 113 15.33 -6.51 -1.14
C SER A 113 14.90 -6.62 -2.60
N LEU A 114 13.69 -7.10 -2.88
CA LEU A 114 13.16 -7.25 -4.23
C LEU A 114 13.05 -5.90 -4.93
N GLN A 115 12.49 -4.90 -4.24
CA GLN A 115 12.30 -3.56 -4.81
C GLN A 115 13.64 -2.83 -5.04
N MET A 116 14.64 -3.08 -4.20
CA MET A 116 16.00 -2.54 -4.39
C MET A 116 16.77 -3.20 -5.53
N ARG A 117 16.37 -4.41 -5.98
CA ARG A 117 17.03 -5.10 -7.10
C ARG A 117 16.79 -4.40 -8.43
N ASN A 118 15.60 -3.83 -8.61
CA ASN A 118 15.25 -3.12 -9.83
C ASN A 118 14.37 -1.90 -9.52
N PRO A 119 14.98 -0.71 -9.29
CA PRO A 119 14.25 0.52 -8.99
C PRO A 119 13.48 1.08 -10.19
N LEU A 120 13.76 0.64 -11.43
CA LEU A 120 13.14 1.18 -12.64
C LEU A 120 11.68 0.76 -12.81
N ILE A 121 11.24 -0.28 -12.09
CA ILE A 121 9.89 -0.85 -12.17
C ILE A 121 9.10 -0.66 -10.86
N ILE A 122 9.48 0.35 -10.07
CA ILE A 122 8.87 0.68 -8.79
C ILE A 122 7.94 1.86 -8.96
N ASN A 123 6.72 1.74 -8.43
CA ASN A 123 5.73 2.83 -8.39
C ASN A 123 5.43 3.27 -6.94
N ALA A 124 4.57 4.27 -6.78
CA ALA A 124 4.20 4.76 -5.45
C ALA A 124 3.53 3.70 -4.57
N GLY A 125 2.73 2.80 -5.15
CA GLY A 125 2.09 1.69 -4.44
C GLY A 125 3.09 0.70 -3.84
N ASP A 126 4.20 0.44 -4.54
CA ASP A 126 5.31 -0.37 -4.01
C ASP A 126 5.95 0.25 -2.77
N VAL A 127 6.13 1.58 -2.78
CA VAL A 127 6.66 2.34 -1.65
C VAL A 127 5.70 2.28 -0.46
N GLU A 128 4.41 2.49 -0.70
CA GLU A 128 3.39 2.42 0.34
C GLU A 128 3.27 1.02 0.95
N LEU A 129 3.29 -0.04 0.13
CA LEU A 129 3.26 -1.42 0.63
C LEU A 129 4.43 -1.68 1.59
N ARG A 130 5.63 -1.22 1.23
CA ARG A 130 6.82 -1.33 2.07
C ARG A 130 6.72 -0.53 3.36
N LEU A 131 6.14 0.68 3.35
CA LEU A 131 5.94 1.50 4.54
C LEU A 131 4.88 0.93 5.48
N VAL A 132 3.74 0.47 4.95
CA VAL A 132 2.68 -0.16 5.75
C VAL A 132 3.17 -1.46 6.37
N LEU A 133 3.94 -2.27 5.62
CA LEU A 133 4.51 -3.51 6.12
C LEU A 133 5.58 -3.25 7.19
N PHE A 134 6.33 -2.14 7.09
CA PHE A 134 7.25 -1.71 8.15
C PHE A 134 6.51 -1.40 9.46
N TRP A 135 5.49 -0.53 9.42
CA TRP A 135 4.72 -0.19 10.62
C TRP A 135 4.00 -1.41 11.21
N SER A 136 3.58 -2.32 10.35
CA SER A 136 2.96 -3.61 10.71
C SER A 136 3.82 -4.50 11.60
N ILE A 137 5.15 -4.40 11.55
CA ILE A 137 6.06 -5.14 12.43
C ILE A 137 5.79 -4.87 13.92
N PHE A 138 5.30 -3.66 14.23
CA PHE A 138 5.06 -3.19 15.58
C PHE A 138 3.59 -3.33 16.01
N LEU A 139 2.72 -3.83 15.14
CA LEU A 139 1.30 -4.04 15.40
C LEU A 139 1.02 -5.49 15.81
N PRO A 140 0.03 -5.74 16.69
CA PRO A 140 -0.35 -7.09 17.10
C PRO A 140 -1.20 -7.80 16.02
N LEU A 141 -0.65 -7.94 14.80
CA LEU A 141 -1.34 -8.51 13.65
C LEU A 141 -1.79 -9.97 13.87
N GLY A 142 -1.10 -10.69 14.76
CA GLY A 142 -1.41 -12.08 15.11
C GLY A 142 -2.44 -12.22 16.23
N ALA A 143 -3.07 -11.14 16.71
CA ALA A 143 -3.99 -11.19 17.85
C ALA A 143 -5.40 -11.71 17.50
N CYS A 144 -5.79 -11.72 16.23
CA CYS A 144 -7.12 -12.15 15.77
C CYS A 144 -6.99 -12.92 14.44
N TYR A 145 -7.90 -13.86 14.20
CA TYR A 145 -8.00 -14.66 12.96
C TYR A 145 -6.67 -15.27 12.49
N SER A 146 -5.83 -15.70 13.44
CA SER A 146 -4.48 -16.20 13.18
C SER A 146 -4.25 -17.55 13.85
N ILE A 147 -3.30 -18.30 13.32
CA ILE A 147 -2.78 -19.51 13.97
C ILE A 147 -2.13 -19.17 15.32
N ASP A 148 -1.39 -18.06 15.40
CA ASP A 148 -0.79 -17.59 16.66
C ASP A 148 -1.82 -17.40 17.77
N ASN A 149 -3.00 -16.86 17.45
CA ASN A 149 -4.08 -16.68 18.42
C ASN A 149 -4.77 -18.01 18.76
N ALA A 150 -4.91 -18.92 17.79
CA ALA A 150 -5.49 -20.24 18.02
C ALA A 150 -4.64 -21.10 18.99
N PHE A 151 -3.31 -20.94 18.95
CA PHE A 151 -2.38 -21.59 19.88
C PHE A 151 -2.04 -20.76 21.12
N ASN A 152 -2.66 -19.58 21.30
CA ASN A 152 -2.39 -18.74 22.45
C ASN A 152 -3.11 -19.29 23.70
N SER A 153 -2.37 -19.94 24.59
CA SER A 153 -2.90 -20.45 25.87
C SER A 153 -2.94 -19.41 26.99
N SER A 154 -2.62 -18.14 26.71
CA SER A 154 -2.66 -17.10 27.75
C SER A 154 -4.10 -16.85 28.22
N PRO A 155 -4.36 -16.81 29.53
CA PRO A 155 -5.68 -16.45 30.06
C PRO A 155 -6.00 -14.95 29.87
N ARG A 156 -5.05 -14.16 29.35
CA ARG A 156 -5.21 -12.72 29.19
C ARG A 156 -6.14 -12.40 28.02
N ILE A 157 -7.29 -11.81 28.34
CA ILE A 157 -8.21 -11.25 27.35
C ILE A 157 -7.58 -9.99 26.76
N LEU A 158 -7.42 -9.96 25.44
CA LEU A 158 -6.93 -8.78 24.72
C LEU A 158 -8.04 -7.72 24.58
N PRO A 159 -7.70 -6.42 24.69
CA PRO A 159 -8.68 -5.36 24.48
C PRO A 159 -9.12 -5.33 23.01
N THR A 160 -10.36 -4.90 22.75
CA THR A 160 -10.88 -4.77 21.38
C THR A 160 -10.06 -3.79 20.53
N ARG A 161 -9.54 -2.73 21.15
CA ARG A 161 -8.69 -1.72 20.50
C ARG A 161 -7.33 -1.66 21.15
N ILE A 162 -6.34 -1.33 20.33
CA ILE A 162 -4.99 -1.05 20.80
C ILE A 162 -4.57 0.35 20.35
N LEU A 163 -3.98 1.10 21.28
CA LEU A 163 -3.30 2.36 21.01
C LEU A 163 -1.81 2.16 21.25
N SER A 164 -0.99 2.46 20.24
CA SER A 164 0.47 2.44 20.33
C SER A 164 1.07 3.48 19.39
N ALA A 165 2.39 3.72 19.51
CA ALA A 165 3.09 4.57 18.54
C ALA A 165 2.90 4.08 17.09
N ALA A 166 2.83 2.76 16.89
CA ALA A 166 2.62 2.17 15.56
C ALA A 166 1.21 2.42 15.01
N THR A 167 0.16 2.45 15.84
CA THR A 167 -1.20 2.77 15.37
C THR A 167 -1.34 4.25 15.02
N VAL A 168 -0.65 5.12 15.76
CA VAL A 168 -0.55 6.55 15.43
C VAL A 168 0.20 6.72 14.11
N ALA A 169 1.37 6.10 13.98
CA ALA A 169 2.20 6.19 12.77
C ALA A 169 1.48 5.66 11.53
N LEU A 170 0.80 4.50 11.61
CA LEU A 170 0.02 3.97 10.50
C LEU A 170 -1.14 4.88 10.10
N THR A 171 -1.86 5.44 11.08
CA THR A 171 -2.95 6.40 10.80
C THR A 171 -2.40 7.65 10.11
N LEU A 172 -1.31 8.22 10.61
CA LEU A 172 -0.68 9.41 10.02
C LEU A 172 -0.07 9.12 8.64
N GLN A 173 0.52 7.94 8.43
CA GLN A 173 1.03 7.49 7.13
C GLN A 173 -0.07 7.60 6.07
N VAL A 174 -1.28 7.07 6.35
CA VAL A 174 -2.42 7.17 5.45
C VAL A 174 -2.79 8.64 5.19
N CYS A 175 -2.79 9.50 6.21
CA CYS A 175 -3.05 10.93 6.02
C CYS A 175 -2.00 11.60 5.12
N PHE A 176 -0.72 11.27 5.31
CA PHE A 176 0.37 11.84 4.54
C PHE A 176 0.30 11.49 3.06
N VAL A 177 -0.11 10.27 2.71
CA VAL A 177 -0.31 9.88 1.29
C VAL A 177 -1.21 10.88 0.58
N TYR A 178 -2.37 11.18 1.16
CA TYR A 178 -3.35 12.07 0.51
C TYR A 178 -3.00 13.54 0.65
N TRP A 179 -2.53 13.99 1.82
CA TRP A 179 -2.17 15.40 2.01
C TRP A 179 -0.99 15.83 1.16
N PHE A 180 0.05 14.99 1.02
CA PHE A 180 1.15 15.31 0.12
C PHE A 180 0.74 15.20 -1.35
N THR A 181 -0.12 14.25 -1.72
CA THR A 181 -0.68 14.20 -3.08
C THR A 181 -1.43 15.48 -3.41
N CYS A 182 -2.28 15.97 -2.50
CA CYS A 182 -2.98 17.24 -2.67
C CYS A 182 -2.00 18.42 -2.71
N ALA A 183 -1.00 18.46 -1.83
CA ALA A 183 -0.02 19.55 -1.78
C ALA A 183 0.83 19.65 -3.05
N LEU A 184 1.14 18.51 -3.69
CA LEU A 184 1.90 18.45 -4.94
C LEU A 184 1.07 18.78 -6.19
N LYS A 185 -0.27 18.84 -6.07
CA LYS A 185 -1.17 19.25 -7.15
C LYS A 185 -1.31 20.77 -7.19
N SER A 186 -0.23 21.50 -7.44
CA SER A 186 -0.21 22.97 -7.41
C SER A 186 -0.63 23.65 -8.73
N ASP A 187 -0.69 22.89 -9.83
CA ASP A 187 -0.94 23.42 -11.15
C ASP A 187 -2.39 23.94 -11.33
N PRO A 188 -2.63 25.04 -12.07
CA PRO A 188 -3.98 25.59 -12.36
C PRO A 188 -5.00 24.57 -12.86
N ILE A 189 -4.57 23.50 -13.53
CA ILE A 189 -5.46 22.42 -14.02
C ILE A 189 -6.26 21.74 -12.89
N TRP A 190 -5.76 21.79 -11.66
CA TRP A 190 -6.41 21.19 -10.48
C TRP A 190 -7.37 22.16 -9.75
N HIS A 191 -7.09 23.47 -9.78
CA HIS A 191 -7.72 24.45 -8.90
C HIS A 191 -8.63 25.46 -9.59
N THR A 192 -8.24 25.94 -10.77
CA THR A 192 -8.95 27.00 -11.48
C THR A 192 -9.61 26.48 -12.74
N GLU A 193 -8.92 25.65 -13.51
CA GLU A 193 -9.42 25.15 -14.79
C GLU A 193 -10.26 23.88 -14.65
N GLY A 194 -9.96 23.04 -13.66
CA GLY A 194 -10.64 21.75 -13.45
C GLY A 194 -10.37 20.71 -14.55
N SER A 195 -9.31 20.91 -15.35
CA SER A 195 -8.95 20.10 -16.52
C SER A 195 -8.04 18.90 -16.20
N ALA A 196 -7.63 18.70 -14.94
CA ALA A 196 -6.66 17.65 -14.58
C ALA A 196 -7.10 16.22 -14.93
N VAL A 197 -8.35 15.84 -14.62
CA VAL A 197 -8.87 14.50 -14.96
C VAL A 197 -8.99 14.34 -16.48
N TYR A 198 -9.37 15.40 -17.20
CA TYR A 198 -9.37 15.38 -18.66
C TYR A 198 -7.98 15.10 -19.22
N TYR A 199 -6.94 15.80 -18.75
CA TYR A 199 -5.57 15.53 -19.18
C TYR A 199 -5.11 14.12 -18.83
N ALA A 200 -5.43 13.62 -17.63
CA ALA A 200 -5.07 12.27 -17.22
C ALA A 200 -5.70 11.19 -18.12
N LEU A 201 -6.98 11.35 -18.49
CA LEU A 201 -7.69 10.41 -19.37
C LEU A 201 -7.28 10.53 -20.85
N ASN A 202 -6.60 11.60 -21.26
CA ASN A 202 -6.02 11.73 -22.60
C ASN A 202 -4.61 11.11 -22.70
N LEU A 203 -4.08 10.53 -21.62
CA LEU A 203 -2.85 9.74 -21.69
C LEU A 203 -3.18 8.34 -22.23
N ASP A 204 -3.04 8.17 -23.55
CA ASP A 204 -3.45 6.95 -24.27
C ASP A 204 -2.86 5.65 -23.72
N TYR A 205 -1.65 5.71 -23.14
CA TYR A 205 -0.99 4.54 -22.55
C TYR A 205 -1.51 4.16 -21.15
N LEU A 206 -2.25 5.05 -20.48
CA LEU A 206 -2.86 4.82 -19.16
C LEU A 206 -4.37 4.64 -19.22
N VAL A 207 -5.07 5.25 -20.17
CA VAL A 207 -6.54 5.28 -20.16
C VAL A 207 -7.16 3.90 -20.45
N THR A 208 -8.21 3.55 -19.71
CA THR A 208 -9.01 2.33 -19.97
C THR A 208 -10.15 2.61 -20.96
N PRO A 209 -10.87 1.59 -21.46
CA PRO A 209 -12.08 1.81 -22.27
C PRO A 209 -13.15 2.65 -21.54
N ILE A 210 -13.30 2.47 -20.23
CA ILE A 210 -14.23 3.28 -19.41
C ILE A 210 -13.72 4.72 -19.33
N GLY A 211 -12.42 4.92 -19.12
CA GLY A 211 -11.80 6.25 -19.15
C GLY A 211 -12.02 6.98 -20.48
N LYS A 212 -11.85 6.28 -21.61
CA LYS A 212 -12.15 6.83 -22.95
C LYS A 212 -13.62 7.21 -23.10
N PHE A 213 -14.54 6.40 -22.56
CA PHE A 213 -15.96 6.73 -22.57
C PHE A 213 -16.28 7.99 -21.75
N LEU A 214 -15.62 8.18 -20.60
CA LEU A 214 -15.80 9.36 -19.75
C LEU A 214 -15.40 10.68 -20.43
N LEU A 215 -14.52 10.64 -21.44
CA LEU A 215 -14.14 11.83 -22.23
C LEU A 215 -15.32 12.50 -22.94
N ASN A 216 -16.43 11.78 -23.17
CA ASN A 216 -17.64 12.34 -23.75
C ASN A 216 -18.45 13.23 -22.79
N PHE A 217 -18.05 13.34 -21.52
CA PHE A 217 -18.78 14.09 -20.48
C PHE A 217 -17.89 15.17 -19.82
N PRO A 218 -17.55 16.28 -20.50
CA PRO A 218 -16.59 17.27 -19.98
C PRO A 218 -16.98 17.86 -18.62
N SER A 219 -18.28 18.13 -18.40
CA SER A 219 -18.77 18.66 -17.12
C SER A 219 -18.55 17.68 -15.95
N LEU A 220 -18.68 16.38 -16.21
CA LEU A 220 -18.38 15.34 -15.23
C LEU A 220 -16.88 15.30 -14.91
N LEU A 221 -16.01 15.46 -15.90
CA LEU A 221 -14.57 15.48 -15.68
C LEU A 221 -14.13 16.64 -14.80
N VAL A 222 -14.69 17.84 -15.03
CA VAL A 222 -14.45 19.01 -14.18
C VAL A 222 -14.90 18.74 -12.75
N PHE A 223 -16.10 18.17 -12.57
CA PHE A 223 -16.59 17.77 -11.25
C PHE A 223 -15.68 16.74 -10.57
N LEU A 224 -15.19 15.74 -11.30
CA LEU A 224 -14.28 14.71 -10.78
C LEU A 224 -12.92 15.29 -10.39
N THR A 225 -12.39 16.27 -11.14
CA THR A 225 -11.15 16.97 -10.80
C THR A 225 -11.26 17.64 -9.43
N PHE A 226 -12.29 18.45 -9.23
CA PHE A 226 -12.49 19.14 -7.95
C PHE A 226 -12.84 18.17 -6.83
N THR A 227 -13.67 17.16 -7.09
CA THR A 227 -13.99 16.14 -6.10
C THR A 227 -12.73 15.43 -5.63
N THR A 228 -11.83 15.08 -6.54
CA THR A 228 -10.57 14.40 -6.21
C THR A 228 -9.73 15.23 -5.25
N ILE A 229 -9.46 16.51 -5.56
CA ILE A 229 -8.56 17.32 -4.73
C ILE A 229 -9.17 17.66 -3.35
N TRP A 230 -10.46 18.00 -3.30
CA TRP A 230 -11.14 18.26 -2.04
C TRP A 230 -11.25 17.00 -1.19
N PHE A 231 -11.47 15.84 -1.82
CA PHE A 231 -11.54 14.57 -1.11
C PHE A 231 -10.17 14.12 -0.58
N GLU A 232 -9.09 14.29 -1.35
CA GLU A 232 -7.72 14.02 -0.86
C GLU A 232 -7.33 14.92 0.31
N LEU A 233 -7.77 16.18 0.30
CA LEU A 233 -7.53 17.12 1.40
C LEU A 233 -8.38 16.78 2.64
N LEU A 234 -9.68 16.60 2.45
CA LEU A 234 -10.66 16.53 3.55
C LEU A 234 -10.94 15.11 4.03
N GLY A 235 -10.85 14.11 3.16
CA GLY A 235 -11.13 12.70 3.43
C GLY A 235 -10.36 12.16 4.64
N PRO A 236 -9.04 12.41 4.79
CA PRO A 236 -8.29 11.95 5.95
C PRO A 236 -8.79 12.51 7.29
N PHE A 237 -9.40 13.71 7.31
CA PHE A 237 -9.93 14.30 8.56
C PHE A 237 -11.12 13.53 9.12
N LEU A 238 -11.84 12.76 8.29
CA LEU A 238 -12.92 11.88 8.74
C LEU A 238 -12.45 10.85 9.78
N LEU A 239 -11.17 10.45 9.74
CA LEU A 239 -10.59 9.50 10.69
C LEU A 239 -10.49 10.06 12.12
N PHE A 240 -10.49 11.39 12.27
CA PHE A 240 -10.26 12.10 13.53
C PHE A 240 -11.52 12.73 14.13
N ILE A 241 -12.72 12.44 13.59
CA ILE A 241 -13.96 12.99 14.14
C ILE A 241 -14.28 12.28 15.48
N PRO A 242 -14.28 13.00 16.63
CA PRO A 242 -14.45 12.39 17.95
C PRO A 242 -15.91 12.08 18.30
N PHE A 243 -16.85 12.34 17.39
CA PHE A 243 -18.27 12.04 17.54
C PHE A 243 -18.65 10.90 16.60
N ARG A 244 -19.24 9.81 17.11
CA ARG A 244 -19.53 8.59 16.33
C ARG A 244 -18.35 8.15 15.45
N THR A 245 -17.16 8.10 16.03
CA THR A 245 -15.89 7.85 15.32
C THR A 245 -15.94 6.61 14.42
N ASP A 246 -16.62 5.56 14.85
CA ASP A 246 -16.73 4.32 14.05
C ASP A 246 -17.53 4.51 12.77
N LEU A 247 -18.58 5.33 12.80
CA LEU A 247 -19.36 5.67 11.61
C LEU A 247 -18.50 6.47 10.62
N PHE A 248 -17.81 7.51 11.09
CA PHE A 248 -16.99 8.34 10.20
C PHE A 248 -15.78 7.59 9.64
N ARG A 249 -15.16 6.71 10.42
CA ARG A 249 -14.10 5.81 9.91
C ARG A 249 -14.63 4.83 8.88
N PHE A 250 -15.80 4.23 9.13
CA PHE A 250 -16.45 3.36 8.15
C PHE A 250 -16.75 4.13 6.85
N LEU A 251 -17.34 5.32 6.94
CA LEU A 251 -17.58 6.19 5.79
C LEU A 251 -16.28 6.55 5.07
N ALA A 252 -15.21 6.90 5.80
CA ALA A 252 -13.91 7.19 5.21
C ALA A 252 -13.40 6.00 4.40
N VAL A 253 -13.44 4.78 4.95
CA VAL A 253 -13.03 3.56 4.25
C VAL A 253 -13.83 3.36 2.96
N ILE A 254 -15.16 3.46 3.01
CA ILE A 254 -16.01 3.31 1.83
C ILE A 254 -15.69 4.37 0.77
N LEU A 255 -15.56 5.64 1.17
CA LEU A 255 -15.27 6.73 0.24
C LEU A 255 -13.88 6.59 -0.40
N PHE A 256 -12.86 6.18 0.36
CA PHE A 256 -11.54 5.89 -0.21
C PHE A 256 -11.57 4.69 -1.15
N ILE A 257 -12.32 3.63 -0.84
CA ILE A 257 -12.52 2.50 -1.77
C ILE A 257 -13.16 2.98 -3.06
N LEU A 258 -14.22 3.80 -2.99
CA LEU A 258 -14.88 4.36 -4.16
C LEU A 258 -13.95 5.24 -4.99
N LEU A 259 -13.11 6.07 -4.33
CA LEU A 259 -12.09 6.86 -5.01
C LEU A 259 -11.13 5.96 -5.81
N HIS A 260 -10.62 4.89 -5.19
CA HIS A 260 -9.66 3.98 -5.84
C HIS A 260 -10.31 3.15 -6.96
N ILE A 261 -11.58 2.75 -6.80
CA ILE A 261 -12.35 2.13 -7.87
C ILE A 261 -12.54 3.13 -9.03
N GLY A 262 -12.81 4.39 -8.73
CA GLY A 262 -12.87 5.47 -9.72
C GLY A 262 -11.58 5.57 -10.51
N PHE A 263 -10.44 5.70 -9.84
CA PHE A 263 -9.13 5.74 -10.49
C PHE A 263 -8.82 4.48 -11.30
N GLY A 264 -8.97 3.30 -10.70
CA GLY A 264 -8.65 2.03 -11.37
C GLY A 264 -9.59 1.68 -12.52
N SER A 265 -10.83 2.19 -12.51
CA SER A 265 -11.77 2.02 -13.62
C SER A 265 -11.46 2.94 -14.79
N GLY A 266 -10.97 4.16 -14.56
CA GLY A 266 -10.64 5.13 -15.61
C GLY A 266 -9.19 5.07 -16.12
N LEU A 267 -8.25 4.70 -15.25
CA LEU A 267 -6.82 4.68 -15.52
C LEU A 267 -6.21 3.32 -15.12
N SER A 268 -5.43 2.75 -16.02
CA SER A 268 -4.54 1.62 -15.82
C SER A 268 -3.22 2.09 -15.19
N ILE A 269 -3.31 2.70 -14.02
CA ILE A 269 -2.16 3.03 -13.18
C ILE A 269 -1.81 1.78 -12.34
N GLY A 270 -0.58 1.26 -12.49
CA GLY A 270 -0.12 0.03 -11.81
C GLY A 270 -0.38 0.08 -10.30
N LEU A 271 -0.97 -0.93 -9.66
CA LEU A 271 -0.43 -2.28 -9.38
C LEU A 271 -0.83 -3.37 -10.40
N PHE A 272 -1.74 -3.08 -11.34
CA PHE A 272 -2.30 -4.04 -12.29
C PHE A 272 -2.70 -3.48 -13.66
N PRO A 273 -1.76 -3.30 -14.62
CA PRO A 273 -2.13 -3.34 -16.03
C PRO A 273 -2.31 -4.81 -16.43
N SER A 274 -3.55 -5.28 -16.54
CA SER A 274 -3.86 -6.53 -17.21
C SER A 274 -3.84 -6.29 -18.72
N HIS A 275 -2.91 -6.95 -19.42
CA HIS A 275 -2.80 -7.02 -20.88
C HIS A 275 -2.88 -5.69 -21.64
N GLN A 276 -1.71 -5.14 -21.97
CA GLN A 276 -1.57 -4.36 -23.20
C GLN A 276 -1.33 -5.37 -24.34
N SER A 277 -2.41 -5.81 -24.98
CA SER A 277 -2.29 -6.29 -26.36
C SER A 277 -1.92 -5.06 -27.20
N LEU A 278 -0.68 -5.02 -27.65
CA LEU A 278 -0.29 -4.25 -28.83
C LEU A 278 -1.16 -4.66 -30.03
#